data_AF-A0AA92U0T8-F1
#
_entry.id   AF-A0AA92U0T8-F1
#
_cell.length_a   1.000
_cell.length_b   1.000
_cell.length_c   1.000
_cell.angle_alpha   90.00
_cell.angle_beta   90.00
_cell.angle_gamma   90.00
#
_symmetry.space_group_name_H-M   'P 1'
#
loop_
_entity.id
_entity.type
_entity.pdbx_description
1 polymer ?
#
loop_
_entity_poly.entity_id
_entity_poly.type
_entity_poly.pdbx_seq_one_letter_code
_entity_poly.pdbx_strand_id
1 'polypeptide(L)'
;MKKVFENILASNDIQTIKNCVATMADCCEVGMNDGVMLDMMKQVQCEIGECHFDEEMADLHLCLINQLYTKDVAKDYWHEVKNDNITINDWCVLWGEMVKRNDEKIKKWFPKINALDYERKIFDECISFLNNGELPYQDLKV
;
A
#
# COMPACT_ATOMS: atom_id res chain seq x y z
N MET A 1 2.14 11.89 5.97
CA MET A 1 2.57 13.10 5.21
C MET A 1 3.58 13.98 5.93
N LYS A 2 3.24 14.61 7.06
CA LYS A 2 4.15 15.56 7.74
C LYS A 2 5.52 14.93 8.05
N LYS A 3 5.52 13.68 8.50
CA LYS A 3 6.71 12.90 8.85
C LYS A 3 7.68 12.72 7.66
N VAL A 4 7.18 12.46 6.45
CA VAL A 4 8.00 12.32 5.24
C VAL A 4 8.73 13.63 4.94
N PHE A 5 8.05 14.78 5.02
CA PHE A 5 8.69 16.09 4.82
C PHE A 5 9.71 16.43 5.91
N GLU A 6 9.42 16.09 7.17
CA GLU A 6 10.37 16.25 8.27
C GLU A 6 11.64 15.42 8.06
N ASN A 7 11.51 14.19 7.56
CA ASN A 7 12.65 13.33 7.21
C ASN A 7 13.50 13.92 6.06
N ILE A 8 12.87 14.51 5.04
CA ILE A 8 13.60 15.19 3.94
C ILE A 8 14.39 16.38 4.49
N LEU A 9 13.76 17.21 5.33
CA LEU A 9 14.41 18.40 5.93
C LEU A 9 15.55 18.03 6.89
N ALA A 10 15.46 16.86 7.54
CA ALA A 10 16.51 16.32 8.40
C ALA A 10 17.64 15.62 7.62
N SER A 11 17.47 15.36 6.31
CA SER A 11 18.49 14.70 5.50
C SER A 11 19.70 15.61 5.30
N ASN A 12 20.90 15.04 5.49
CA ASN A 12 22.16 15.71 5.16
C ASN A 12 22.63 15.40 3.74
N ASP A 13 21.93 14.52 3.02
CA ASP A 13 22.24 14.17 1.63
C ASP A 13 21.55 15.14 0.66
N ILE A 14 22.36 16.04 0.10
CA ILE A 14 21.89 17.04 -0.86
C ILE A 14 21.34 16.41 -2.15
N GLN A 15 21.80 15.21 -2.53
CA GLN A 15 21.31 14.52 -3.72
C GLN A 15 19.92 13.94 -3.45
N THR A 16 19.70 13.32 -2.29
CA THR A 16 18.37 12.88 -1.84
C THR A 16 17.38 14.04 -1.83
N ILE A 17 17.76 15.19 -1.26
CA ILE A 17 16.90 16.39 -1.25
C ILE A 17 16.55 16.82 -2.68
N LYS A 18 17.54 16.88 -3.59
CA LYS A 18 17.31 17.26 -4.98
C LYS A 18 16.37 16.30 -5.70
N ASN A 19 16.53 15.00 -5.50
CA ASN A 19 15.65 13.98 -6.09
C ASN A 19 14.22 14.15 -5.59
N CYS A 20 14.03 14.30 -4.27
CA CYS A 20 12.71 14.54 -3.67
C CYS A 20 12.05 15.79 -4.26
N VAL A 21 12.78 16.91 -4.37
CA VAL A 21 12.26 18.16 -4.93
C VAL A 21 11.89 18.02 -6.40
N ALA A 22 12.70 17.31 -7.19
CA ALA A 22 12.40 17.04 -8.60
C ALA A 22 11.11 16.23 -8.74
N THR A 23 10.96 15.13 -7.99
CA THR A 23 9.73 14.32 -7.98
C THR A 23 8.50 15.17 -7.63
N MET A 24 8.59 16.00 -6.59
CA MET A 24 7.48 16.88 -6.21
C MET A 24 7.13 17.89 -7.31
N ALA A 25 8.14 18.47 -7.97
CA ALA A 25 7.94 19.42 -9.06
C ALA A 25 7.25 18.76 -10.26
N ASP A 26 7.73 17.57 -10.67
CA ASP A 26 7.15 16.79 -11.78
C ASP A 26 5.67 16.47 -11.51
N CYS A 27 5.32 16.07 -10.29
CA CYS A 27 3.93 15.79 -9.91
C CYS A 27 3.04 17.05 -9.93
N CYS A 28 3.59 18.22 -9.63
CA CYS A 28 2.86 19.48 -9.73
C CYS A 28 2.53 19.85 -11.19
N GLU A 29 3.41 19.54 -12.14
CA GLU A 29 3.19 19.82 -13.56
C GLU A 29 2.07 18.96 -14.18
N VAL A 30 1.94 17.72 -13.72
CA VAL A 30 0.90 16.77 -14.20
C VAL A 30 -0.48 17.05 -13.59
N GLY A 31 -0.52 17.71 -12.43
CA GLY A 31 -1.73 18.03 -11.68
C GLY A 31 -1.95 17.08 -10.51
N MET A 32 -2.03 17.64 -9.29
CA MET A 32 -2.15 16.89 -8.04
C MET A 32 -3.60 16.44 -7.78
N ASN A 33 -3.96 15.27 -8.31
CA ASN A 33 -5.08 14.50 -7.79
C ASN A 33 -4.58 13.49 -6.72
N ASP A 34 -5.51 12.89 -5.97
CA ASP A 34 -5.17 12.02 -4.84
C ASP A 34 -4.28 10.82 -5.21
N GLY A 35 -4.44 10.25 -6.42
CA GLY A 35 -3.61 9.15 -6.90
C GLY A 35 -2.18 9.59 -7.24
N VAL A 36 -2.05 10.69 -7.99
CA VAL A 36 -0.73 11.31 -8.28
C VAL A 36 -0.02 11.71 -6.99
N MET A 37 -0.78 12.20 -6.01
CA MET A 37 -0.25 12.56 -4.70
C MET A 37 0.28 11.34 -3.93
N LEU A 38 -0.44 10.22 -3.96
CA LEU A 38 0.04 8.98 -3.32
C LEU A 38 1.30 8.44 -4.02
N ASP A 39 1.35 8.44 -5.34
CA ASP A 39 2.54 8.03 -6.10
C ASP A 39 3.76 8.90 -5.81
N MET A 40 3.57 10.23 -5.79
CA MET A 40 4.60 11.18 -5.38
C MET A 40 5.14 10.84 -3.99
N MET A 41 4.24 10.62 -3.03
CA MET A 41 4.62 10.30 -1.65
C MET A 41 5.43 9.00 -1.57
N LYS A 42 5.04 7.97 -2.32
CA LYS A 42 5.80 6.71 -2.38
C LYS A 42 7.20 6.91 -2.92
N GLN A 43 7.34 7.66 -4.01
CA GLN A 43 8.65 7.94 -4.62
C GLN A 43 9.56 8.75 -3.69
N VAL A 44 9.03 9.81 -3.09
CA VAL A 44 9.78 10.65 -2.14
C VAL A 44 10.22 9.84 -0.91
N GLN A 45 9.35 8.96 -0.41
CA GLN A 45 9.68 8.13 0.74
C GLN A 45 10.74 7.06 0.41
N CYS A 46 10.72 6.49 -0.81
CA CYS A 46 11.79 5.63 -1.31
C CYS A 46 13.16 6.35 -1.33
N GLU A 47 13.20 7.61 -1.77
CA GLU A 47 14.45 8.40 -1.85
C GLU A 47 15.09 8.62 -0.46
N ILE A 48 14.29 8.67 0.60
CA ILE A 48 14.78 8.77 1.99
C ILE A 48 15.01 7.40 2.66
N GLY A 49 14.95 6.31 1.89
CA GLY A 49 15.27 4.95 2.35
C GLY A 49 14.14 4.23 3.09
N GLU A 50 12.92 4.75 3.05
CA GLU A 50 11.74 4.11 3.63
C GLU A 50 10.88 3.52 2.49
N CYS A 51 10.80 2.18 2.40
CA CYS A 51 10.06 1.48 1.34
C CYS A 51 8.82 0.74 1.89
N HIS A 52 8.12 1.36 2.83
CA HIS A 52 6.94 0.81 3.51
C HIS A 52 5.87 1.87 3.69
N PHE A 53 4.61 1.45 3.62
CA PHE A 53 3.49 2.35 3.90
C PHE A 53 3.48 2.74 5.38
N ASP A 54 3.43 4.04 5.66
CA ASP A 54 2.95 4.49 6.97
C ASP A 54 1.41 4.37 7.04
N GLU A 55 0.85 4.60 8.22
CA GLU A 55 -0.60 4.43 8.42
C GLU A 55 -1.42 5.42 7.57
N GLU A 56 -0.96 6.66 7.44
CA GLU A 56 -1.66 7.70 6.67
C GLU A 56 -1.66 7.38 5.17
N MET A 57 -0.53 6.89 4.63
CA MET A 57 -0.41 6.49 3.23
C MET A 57 -1.20 5.22 2.93
N ALA A 58 -1.20 4.24 3.85
CA ALA A 58 -2.04 3.06 3.71
C ALA A 58 -3.53 3.44 3.69
N ASP A 59 -3.96 4.34 4.57
CA ASP A 59 -5.35 4.80 4.62
C ASP A 59 -5.75 5.57 3.37
N LEU A 60 -4.85 6.42 2.84
CA LEU A 60 -5.06 7.10 1.57
C LEU A 60 -5.21 6.11 0.41
N HIS A 61 -4.30 5.12 0.30
CA HIS A 61 -4.39 4.07 -0.71
C HIS A 61 -5.72 3.34 -0.64
N LEU A 62 -6.09 2.88 0.57
CA LEU A 62 -7.33 2.15 0.79
C LEU A 62 -8.58 3.00 0.51
N CYS A 63 -8.56 4.30 0.81
CA CYS A 63 -9.63 5.23 0.42
C CYS A 63 -9.77 5.31 -1.11
N LEU A 64 -8.66 5.47 -1.83
CA LEU A 64 -8.66 5.61 -3.29
C LEU A 64 -9.24 4.39 -3.99
N ILE A 65 -9.06 3.21 -3.40
CA ILE A 65 -9.59 1.96 -3.94
C ILE A 65 -10.94 1.55 -3.33
N ASN A 66 -11.53 2.39 -2.47
CA ASN A 66 -12.77 2.14 -1.74
C ASN A 66 -12.73 0.88 -0.86
N GLN A 67 -11.57 0.54 -0.27
CA GLN A 67 -11.39 -0.65 0.59
C GLN A 67 -10.93 -0.33 2.02
N LEU A 68 -11.06 0.92 2.49
CA LEU A 68 -10.67 1.31 3.86
C LEU A 68 -11.33 0.43 4.94
N TYR A 69 -12.58 0.03 4.74
CA TYR A 69 -13.33 -0.83 5.66
C TYR A 69 -12.70 -2.22 5.88
N THR A 70 -11.78 -2.66 5.01
CA THR A 70 -11.12 -3.96 5.10
C THR A 70 -9.92 -3.97 6.06
N LYS A 71 -9.46 -2.79 6.50
CA LYS A 71 -8.24 -2.62 7.30
C LYS A 71 -8.27 -3.40 8.61
N ASP A 72 -9.39 -3.37 9.33
CA ASP A 72 -9.50 -4.05 10.63
C ASP A 72 -9.43 -5.57 10.47
N VAL A 73 -10.14 -6.12 9.47
CA VAL A 73 -10.05 -7.54 9.12
C VAL A 73 -8.62 -7.91 8.71
N ALA A 74 -7.96 -7.10 7.88
CA ALA A 74 -6.57 -7.36 7.51
C ALA A 74 -5.66 -7.45 8.75
N LYS A 75 -5.79 -6.52 9.70
CA LYS A 75 -5.02 -6.53 10.96
C LYS A 75 -5.26 -7.81 11.77
N ASP A 76 -6.49 -8.32 11.81
CA ASP A 76 -6.80 -9.56 12.51
C ASP A 76 -6.04 -10.75 11.93
N TYR A 77 -5.72 -10.77 10.64
CA TYR A 77 -4.92 -11.84 10.00
C TYR A 77 -3.41 -11.61 10.02
N TRP A 78 -2.93 -10.43 10.43
CA TRP A 78 -1.50 -10.09 10.42
C TRP A 78 -0.64 -11.08 11.22
N HIS A 79 -1.17 -11.60 12.33
CA HIS A 79 -0.48 -12.57 13.18
C HIS A 79 -0.15 -13.91 12.49
N GLU A 80 -0.83 -14.22 11.38
CA GLU A 80 -0.57 -15.44 10.60
C GLU A 80 0.52 -15.23 9.54
N VAL A 81 0.91 -13.99 9.27
CA VAL A 81 1.89 -13.64 8.23
C VAL A 81 3.31 -13.88 8.73
N LYS A 82 4.10 -14.62 7.96
CA LYS A 82 5.51 -14.92 8.26
C LYS A 82 6.41 -14.29 7.20
N ASN A 83 6.52 -12.96 7.21
CA ASN A 83 7.34 -12.22 6.28
C ASN A 83 7.90 -10.95 6.94
N ASP A 84 9.21 -10.93 7.18
CA ASP A 84 9.89 -9.81 7.85
C ASP A 84 10.14 -8.61 6.92
N ASN A 85 9.88 -8.76 5.61
CA ASN A 85 10.10 -7.71 4.61
C ASN A 85 8.88 -6.82 4.39
N ILE A 86 7.81 -7.00 5.15
CA ILE A 86 6.61 -6.17 5.05
C ILE A 86 6.15 -5.73 6.44
N THR A 87 5.48 -4.60 6.50
CA THR A 87 4.85 -4.07 7.72
C THR A 87 3.36 -4.40 7.76
N ILE A 88 2.73 -4.19 8.92
CA ILE A 88 1.27 -4.32 9.06
C ILE A 88 0.50 -3.38 8.10
N ASN A 89 1.06 -2.23 7.78
CA ASN A 89 0.43 -1.27 6.86
C ASN A 89 0.57 -1.73 5.41
N ASP A 90 1.72 -2.28 5.02
CA ASP A 90 1.90 -2.92 3.71
C ASP A 90 0.91 -4.08 3.54
N TRP A 91 0.70 -4.86 4.60
CA TRP A 91 -0.29 -5.93 4.63
C TRP A 91 -1.72 -5.43 4.47
N CYS A 92 -2.09 -4.34 5.14
CA CYS A 92 -3.42 -3.74 4.99
C CYS A 92 -3.67 -3.28 3.54
N VAL A 93 -2.67 -2.65 2.91
CA VAL A 93 -2.75 -2.23 1.50
C VAL A 93 -2.88 -3.44 0.58
N LEU A 94 -2.05 -4.47 0.78
CA LEU A 94 -2.11 -5.71 0.02
C LEU A 94 -3.50 -6.36 0.10
N TRP A 95 -4.04 -6.47 1.31
CA TRP A 95 -5.36 -7.04 1.54
C TRP A 95 -6.44 -6.28 0.78
N GLY A 96 -6.48 -4.95 0.90
CA GLY A 96 -7.45 -4.12 0.17
C GLY A 96 -7.33 -4.27 -1.34
N GLU A 97 -6.11 -4.32 -1.88
CA GLU A 97 -5.87 -4.59 -3.30
C GLU A 97 -6.39 -5.97 -3.73
N MET A 98 -6.18 -7.00 -2.92
CA MET A 98 -6.69 -8.35 -3.22
C MET A 98 -8.21 -8.41 -3.16
N VAL A 99 -8.85 -7.70 -2.23
CA VAL A 99 -10.31 -7.52 -2.22
C VAL A 99 -10.78 -6.86 -3.52
N LYS A 100 -10.22 -5.69 -3.86
CA LYS A 100 -10.59 -4.96 -5.10
C LYS A 100 -10.46 -5.82 -6.36
N ARG A 101 -9.40 -6.62 -6.45
CA ARG A 101 -9.12 -7.45 -7.65
C ARG A 101 -9.96 -8.71 -7.73
N ASN A 102 -10.34 -9.29 -6.59
CA ASN A 102 -10.89 -10.65 -6.55
C ASN A 102 -12.34 -10.73 -6.06
N ASP A 103 -12.92 -9.69 -5.47
CA ASP A 103 -14.26 -9.73 -4.85
C ASP A 103 -15.33 -10.29 -5.81
N GLU A 104 -15.44 -9.71 -7.00
CA GLU A 104 -16.43 -10.13 -8.00
C GLU A 104 -16.21 -11.58 -8.46
N LYS A 105 -14.95 -11.98 -8.69
CA LYS A 105 -14.59 -13.33 -9.12
C LYS A 105 -14.93 -14.36 -8.06
N ILE A 106 -14.57 -14.10 -6.80
CA ILE A 106 -14.84 -14.99 -5.67
C ILE A 106 -16.36 -15.14 -5.48
N LYS A 107 -17.10 -14.03 -5.44
CA LYS A 107 -18.57 -14.07 -5.29
C LYS A 107 -19.26 -14.78 -6.45
N LYS A 108 -18.73 -14.66 -7.67
CA LYS A 108 -19.25 -15.37 -8.85
C LYS A 108 -19.04 -16.89 -8.75
N TRP A 109 -17.87 -17.33 -8.29
CA TRP A 109 -17.55 -18.77 -8.18
C TRP A 109 -18.13 -19.41 -6.92
N PHE A 110 -18.34 -18.62 -5.86
CA PHE A 110 -18.90 -19.05 -4.59
C PHE A 110 -20.08 -18.14 -4.17
N PRO A 111 -21.26 -18.23 -4.82
CA PRO A 111 -22.37 -17.29 -4.60
C PRO A 111 -22.97 -17.28 -3.19
N LYS A 112 -22.69 -18.32 -2.40
CA LYS A 112 -23.16 -18.48 -1.01
C LYS A 112 -22.01 -18.57 -0.01
N ILE A 113 -20.84 -18.03 -0.37
CA ILE A 113 -19.68 -18.00 0.52
C ILE A 113 -20.02 -17.21 1.79
N ASN A 114 -19.64 -17.73 2.95
CA ASN A 114 -19.75 -16.99 4.20
C ASN A 114 -18.55 -16.03 4.36
N ALA A 115 -18.61 -15.15 5.33
CA ALA A 115 -17.57 -14.14 5.55
C ALA A 115 -16.18 -14.76 5.80
N LEU A 116 -16.10 -15.76 6.69
CA LEU A 116 -14.82 -16.39 7.06
C LEU A 116 -14.17 -17.09 5.86
N ASP A 117 -14.94 -17.83 5.07
CA ASP A 117 -14.43 -18.50 3.87
C ASP A 117 -14.01 -17.49 2.79
N TYR A 118 -14.70 -16.35 2.70
CA TYR A 118 -14.34 -15.27 1.79
C TYR A 118 -13.02 -14.62 2.20
N GLU A 119 -12.88 -14.27 3.48
CA GLU A 119 -11.65 -13.71 4.05
C GLU A 119 -10.46 -14.66 3.88
N ARG A 120 -10.67 -15.96 4.10
CA ARG A 120 -9.63 -16.97 3.86
C ARG A 120 -9.17 -17.01 2.40
N LYS A 121 -10.07 -16.84 1.44
CA LYS A 121 -9.68 -16.73 0.02
C LYS A 121 -8.88 -15.46 -0.26
N ILE A 122 -9.25 -14.34 0.34
CA ILE A 122 -8.46 -13.10 0.21
C ILE A 122 -7.08 -13.28 0.83
N PHE A 123 -7.00 -13.90 2.01
CA PHE A 123 -5.74 -14.24 2.66
C PHE A 123 -4.85 -15.10 1.74
N ASP A 124 -5.41 -16.16 1.12
CA ASP A 124 -4.69 -17.02 0.19
C ASP A 124 -4.11 -16.23 -1.01
N GLU A 125 -4.88 -15.28 -1.57
CA GLU A 125 -4.39 -14.40 -2.66
C GLU A 125 -3.26 -13.48 -2.17
N CYS A 126 -3.33 -12.97 -0.95
CA CYS A 126 -2.25 -12.17 -0.35
C CYS A 126 -0.98 -13.01 -0.16
N ILE A 127 -1.10 -14.22 0.38
CA ILE A 127 0.03 -15.13 0.57
C ILE A 127 0.63 -15.56 -0.77
N SER A 128 -0.20 -15.80 -1.79
CA SER A 128 0.25 -16.09 -3.15
C SER A 128 1.13 -14.96 -3.71
N PHE A 129 0.69 -13.71 -3.58
CA PHE A 129 1.47 -12.52 -3.98
C PHE A 129 2.83 -12.47 -3.27
N LEU A 130 2.86 -12.63 -1.94
CA LEU A 130 4.11 -12.61 -1.18
C LEU A 130 5.05 -13.78 -1.54
N ASN A 131 4.49 -14.97 -1.79
CA ASN A 131 5.28 -16.15 -2.18
C ASN A 131 5.91 -16.04 -3.57
N ASN A 132 5.39 -15.16 -4.43
CA ASN A 132 6.04 -14.83 -5.70
C ASN A 132 7.26 -13.91 -5.53
N GLY A 133 7.55 -13.46 -4.31
CA GLY A 133 8.64 -12.52 -4.01
C GLY A 133 8.26 -11.06 -4.20
N GLU A 134 6.98 -10.77 -4.44
CA GLU A 134 6.47 -9.41 -4.63
C GLU A 134 6.30 -8.69 -3.27
N LEU A 135 6.57 -7.38 -3.25
CA LEU A 135 6.44 -6.51 -2.09
C LEU A 135 5.32 -5.48 -2.32
N PRO A 136 4.36 -5.33 -1.39
CA PRO A 136 3.20 -4.45 -1.58
C PRO A 136 3.58 -3.02 -1.97
N TYR A 137 4.60 -2.46 -1.31
CA TYR A 137 5.03 -1.10 -1.56
C TYR A 137 5.60 -0.88 -2.98
N GLN A 138 6.33 -1.86 -3.50
CA GLN A 138 7.05 -1.74 -4.77
C GLN A 138 6.19 -2.20 -5.96
N ASP A 139 5.47 -3.30 -5.78
CA ASP A 139 4.87 -4.04 -6.90
C ASP A 139 3.37 -3.79 -7.07
N LEU A 140 2.68 -3.24 -6.05
CA LEU A 140 1.30 -2.80 -6.21
C LEU A 140 1.25 -1.45 -6.92
N LYS A 141 0.53 -1.45 -8.05
CA LYS A 141 0.15 -0.22 -8.76
C LYS A 141 -0.86 0.54 -7.93
N VAL A 142 -0.60 1.82 -7.74
CA VAL A 142 -1.56 2.81 -7.22
C VAL A 142 -2.57 3.16 -8.31
#